data_AF-A0A968UJE6-F1
#
_entry.id   AF-A0A968UJE6-F1
#
_cell.length_a   1.000
_cell.length_b   1.000
_cell.length_c   1.000
_cell.angle_alpha   90.00
_cell.angle_beta   90.00
_cell.angle_gamma   90.00
#
_symmetry.space_group_name_H-M   'P 1'
#
loop_
_entity.id
_entity.type
_entity.pdbx_description
1 polymer ?
#
loop_
_entity_poly.entity_id
_entity_poly.type
_entity_poly.pdbx_seq_one_letter_code
_entity_poly.pdbx_strand_id
1 'polypeptide(L)'
;MDILIDLMGHTTNCRLEICALRPAKIQCTWLGYPGTTGADFFDYIITDKIVSPPEHEPYYSEKFIYMPDCYMINNRVQPISDRPMIRAHFGLPPDVFVFCSFNQVYKFEPIMFDVWMRLLGQVPNSVLWLPTRNGSAEQNLRQEAQNRGVHPGRLIFSPILADKSEHLARIRLADLGLDTRLYNGHATTSDALWGGLPVITLQGTHFASRAASSLLTAMGLPDMIARTLQEYESLALKLALESRSD
;
A
#
# COMPACT_ATOMS: atom_id res chain seq x y z
N MET A 1 -5.26 21.15 27.93
CA MET A 1 -4.81 20.52 26.67
C MET A 1 -4.48 21.64 25.72
N ASP A 2 -3.22 21.76 25.33
CA ASP A 2 -2.73 22.87 24.47
C ASP A 2 -2.85 22.55 22.99
N ILE A 3 -2.53 21.29 22.61
CA ILE A 3 -2.62 20.76 21.25
C ILE A 3 -3.47 19.49 21.27
N LEU A 4 -4.45 19.40 20.37
CA LEU A 4 -5.20 18.19 20.07
C LEU A 4 -4.72 17.63 18.73
N ILE A 5 -4.49 16.32 18.65
CA ILE A 5 -4.18 15.63 17.41
C ILE A 5 -5.29 14.64 17.10
N ASP A 6 -6.01 14.86 16.01
CA ASP A 6 -6.95 13.90 15.46
C ASP A 6 -6.21 12.85 14.62
N LEU A 7 -6.49 11.58 14.91
CA LEU A 7 -5.89 10.42 14.25
C LEU A 7 -6.89 9.66 13.38
N MET A 8 -8.05 10.26 13.07
CA MET A 8 -9.15 9.58 12.40
C MET A 8 -9.52 10.23 11.08
N GLY A 9 -9.68 11.56 11.03
CA GLY A 9 -10.27 12.29 9.91
C GLY A 9 -11.59 11.67 9.46
N HIS A 10 -11.83 11.57 8.15
CA HIS A 10 -13.05 10.97 7.58
C HIS A 10 -12.98 9.44 7.49
N THR A 11 -12.68 8.77 8.61
CA THR A 11 -12.70 7.31 8.71
C THR A 11 -13.87 6.83 9.59
N THR A 12 -14.17 5.54 9.50
CA THR A 12 -15.23 4.91 10.29
C THR A 12 -15.06 5.18 11.78
N ASN A 13 -16.13 5.57 12.46
CA ASN A 13 -16.16 5.91 13.89
C ASN A 13 -15.34 7.15 14.28
N CYS A 14 -15.03 8.04 13.33
CA CYS A 14 -14.49 9.35 13.67
C CYS A 14 -15.42 10.13 14.63
N ARG A 15 -14.84 11.15 15.28
CA ARG A 15 -15.49 12.03 16.26
C ARG A 15 -15.14 13.48 15.98
N LEU A 16 -15.28 13.89 14.72
CA LEU A 16 -14.90 15.22 14.26
C LEU A 16 -15.70 16.32 14.97
N GLU A 17 -16.89 16.00 15.50
CA GLU A 17 -17.71 16.90 16.30
C GLU A 17 -17.00 17.37 17.57
N ILE A 18 -16.15 16.53 18.17
CA ILE A 18 -15.32 16.92 19.32
C ILE A 18 -14.33 18.01 18.88
N CYS A 19 -13.70 17.84 17.71
CA CYS A 19 -12.77 18.83 17.17
C CYS A 19 -13.52 20.12 16.73
N ALA A 20 -14.74 20.01 16.23
CA ALA A 20 -15.57 21.15 15.86
C ALA A 20 -15.91 22.05 17.07
N LEU A 21 -16.02 21.49 18.28
CA LEU A 21 -16.19 22.26 19.52
C LEU A 21 -14.90 22.96 19.99
N ARG A 22 -13.79 22.79 19.26
CA ARG A 22 -12.47 23.39 19.51
C ARG A 22 -11.98 23.31 20.98
N PRO A 23 -11.91 22.10 21.60
CA PRO A 23 -11.46 21.94 22.97
C PRO A 23 -9.97 22.24 23.22
N ALA A 24 -9.16 22.40 22.16
CA ALA A 24 -7.76 22.85 22.25
C ALA A 24 -7.53 24.13 21.46
N LYS A 25 -6.48 24.87 21.83
CA LYS A 25 -6.07 26.10 21.12
C LYS A 25 -5.54 25.80 19.73
N ILE A 26 -4.78 24.72 19.60
CA ILE A 26 -4.24 24.22 18.34
C ILE A 26 -4.81 22.81 18.11
N GLN A 27 -5.33 22.56 16.92
CA GLN A 27 -5.83 21.25 16.51
C GLN A 27 -5.16 20.82 15.20
N CYS A 28 -4.59 19.62 15.21
CA CYS A 28 -3.91 19.04 14.07
C CYS A 28 -4.60 17.76 13.63
N THR A 29 -4.56 17.43 12.35
CA THR A 29 -4.86 16.08 11.85
C THR A 29 -3.56 15.36 11.47
N TRP A 30 -3.49 14.06 11.73
CA TRP A 30 -2.32 13.25 11.40
C TRP A 30 -2.68 11.77 11.19
N LEU A 31 -1.98 11.12 10.25
CA LEU A 31 -1.89 9.67 10.04
C LEU A 31 -3.17 8.97 9.56
N GLY A 32 -4.31 9.14 10.22
CA GLY A 32 -5.51 8.33 10.00
C GLY A 32 -6.22 8.55 8.67
N TYR A 33 -6.25 9.80 8.20
CA TYR A 33 -6.92 10.17 6.96
C TYR A 33 -5.90 10.75 5.96
N PRO A 34 -5.76 10.15 4.76
CA PRO A 34 -4.74 10.54 3.80
C PRO A 34 -5.19 11.69 2.89
N GLY A 35 -5.44 12.86 3.48
CA GLY A 35 -5.88 14.06 2.78
C GLY A 35 -6.34 15.16 3.73
N THR A 36 -6.78 16.28 3.17
CA THR A 36 -7.40 17.37 3.94
C THR A 36 -8.74 16.92 4.55
N THR A 37 -9.04 17.36 5.76
CA THR A 37 -10.38 17.21 6.34
C THR A 37 -11.38 18.17 5.70
N GLY A 38 -10.91 19.26 5.08
CA GLY A 38 -11.74 20.34 4.55
C GLY A 38 -12.48 21.15 5.63
N ALA A 39 -12.16 20.92 6.90
CA ALA A 39 -12.79 21.59 8.02
C ALA A 39 -12.08 22.91 8.37
N ASP A 40 -12.84 23.87 8.89
CA ASP A 40 -12.36 25.15 9.41
C ASP A 40 -11.87 25.07 10.88
N PHE A 41 -12.04 23.90 11.50
CA PHE A 41 -11.67 23.65 12.89
C PHE A 41 -10.34 22.90 13.08
N PHE A 42 -9.62 22.57 12.01
CA PHE A 42 -8.22 22.10 12.10
C PHE A 42 -7.26 23.18 11.63
N ASP A 43 -6.24 23.46 12.44
CA ASP A 43 -5.25 24.49 12.15
C ASP A 43 -4.10 23.93 11.27
N TYR A 44 -3.72 22.67 11.48
CA TYR A 44 -2.59 22.03 10.80
C TYR A 44 -2.84 20.57 10.39
N ILE A 45 -2.10 20.12 9.37
CA ILE A 45 -1.93 18.70 9.03
C ILE A 45 -0.45 18.33 9.17
N ILE A 46 -0.17 17.27 9.92
CA ILE A 46 1.18 16.70 10.01
C ILE A 46 1.39 15.78 8.81
N THR A 47 2.40 16.07 8.00
CA THR A 47 2.62 15.45 6.70
C THR A 47 4.12 15.39 6.35
N ASP A 48 4.48 15.04 5.12
CA ASP A 48 5.85 15.16 4.60
C ASP A 48 5.86 15.74 3.19
N LYS A 49 7.05 16.11 2.71
CA LYS A 49 7.24 16.75 1.39
C LYS A 49 6.98 15.83 0.21
N ILE A 50 6.89 14.52 0.42
CA ILE A 50 6.57 13.55 -0.63
C ILE A 50 5.07 13.41 -0.76
N VAL A 51 4.31 13.15 0.32
CA VAL A 51 2.85 12.99 0.23
C VAL A 51 2.10 14.30 -0.02
N SER A 52 2.60 15.42 0.54
CA SER A 52 2.01 16.75 0.41
C SER A 52 3.08 17.76 0.04
N PRO A 53 3.62 17.71 -1.19
CA PRO A 53 4.60 18.70 -1.63
C PRO A 53 4.01 20.13 -1.54
N PRO A 54 4.84 21.17 -1.39
CA PRO A 54 4.36 22.53 -1.10
C PRO A 54 3.33 23.06 -2.11
N GLU A 55 3.45 22.68 -3.38
CA GLU A 55 2.49 23.02 -4.44
C GLU A 55 1.07 22.47 -4.20
N HIS A 56 0.89 21.54 -3.25
CA HIS A 56 -0.43 21.04 -2.88
C HIS A 56 -1.13 21.89 -1.82
N GLU A 57 -0.44 22.83 -1.15
CA GLU A 57 -1.02 23.67 -0.09
C GLU A 57 -2.35 24.33 -0.49
N PRO A 58 -2.57 24.81 -1.73
CA PRO A 58 -3.86 25.37 -2.15
C PRO A 58 -5.06 24.40 -2.10
N TYR A 59 -4.83 23.08 -2.02
CA TYR A 59 -5.86 22.06 -1.97
C TYR A 59 -6.21 21.60 -0.55
N TYR A 60 -5.64 22.22 0.49
CA TYR A 60 -5.84 21.87 1.89
C TYR A 60 -6.41 23.04 2.67
N SER A 61 -7.35 22.75 3.58
CA SER A 61 -7.82 23.75 4.55
C SER A 61 -6.80 23.96 5.69
N GLU A 62 -6.05 22.92 6.03
CA GLU A 62 -5.04 22.94 7.10
C GLU A 62 -3.66 23.39 6.60
N LYS A 63 -2.89 24.07 7.47
CA LYS A 63 -1.49 24.40 7.18
C LYS A 63 -0.56 23.19 7.35
N PHE A 64 0.49 23.12 6.56
CA PHE A 64 1.40 21.97 6.59
C PHE A 64 2.43 22.06 7.74
N ILE A 65 2.54 20.97 8.50
CA ILE A 65 3.69 20.68 9.37
C ILE A 65 4.41 19.48 8.78
N TYR A 66 5.65 19.71 8.32
CA TYR A 66 6.45 18.65 7.71
C TYR A 66 7.26 17.87 8.75
N MET A 67 7.05 16.57 8.79
CA MET A 67 8.00 15.61 9.35
C MET A 67 9.29 15.62 8.53
N PRO A 68 10.46 15.37 9.16
CA PRO A 68 11.75 15.49 8.48
C PRO A 68 11.92 14.49 7.34
N ASP A 69 11.44 13.24 7.54
CA ASP A 69 11.69 12.14 6.60
C ASP A 69 10.39 11.54 6.02
N CYS A 70 9.48 11.08 6.89
CA CYS A 70 8.22 10.43 6.52
C CYS A 70 7.09 10.85 7.46
N TYR A 71 5.89 11.06 6.92
CA TYR A 71 4.69 11.37 7.70
C TYR A 71 4.24 10.18 8.55
N MET A 72 4.50 8.96 8.06
CA MET A 72 4.05 7.72 8.67
C MET A 72 5.11 7.22 9.65
N ILE A 73 4.68 6.97 10.87
CA ILE A 73 5.47 6.29 11.90
C ILE A 73 5.08 4.82 11.97
N ASN A 74 6.00 4.00 12.45
CA ASN A 74 5.72 2.61 12.79
C ASN A 74 6.38 2.24 14.13
N ASN A 75 5.98 1.11 14.69
CA ASN A 75 6.56 0.59 15.92
C ASN A 75 8.04 0.22 15.70
N ARG A 76 8.89 0.59 16.67
CA ARG A 76 10.33 0.26 16.65
C ARG A 76 10.59 -1.24 16.67
N VAL A 77 9.66 -2.02 17.22
CA VAL A 77 9.75 -3.47 17.31
C VAL A 77 8.44 -4.06 16.81
N GLN A 78 8.52 -4.82 15.73
CA GLN A 78 7.43 -5.70 15.29
C GLN A 78 8.01 -7.11 15.12
N PRO A 79 7.70 -8.04 16.05
CA PRO A 79 8.23 -9.38 15.98
C PRO A 79 7.72 -10.08 14.73
N ILE A 80 8.60 -10.86 14.10
CA ILE A 80 8.27 -11.72 12.98
C ILE A 80 8.30 -13.16 13.51
N SER A 81 7.25 -13.93 13.25
CA SER A 81 7.15 -15.29 13.74
C SER A 81 8.23 -16.18 13.11
N ASP A 82 8.89 -16.99 13.94
CA ASP A 82 9.83 -18.04 13.50
C ASP A 82 9.12 -19.34 13.11
N ARG A 83 7.78 -19.37 13.19
CA ARG A 83 7.00 -20.55 12.79
C ARG A 83 7.30 -20.88 11.32
N PRO A 84 7.64 -22.13 10.98
CA PRO A 84 7.89 -22.51 9.59
C PRO A 84 6.65 -22.27 8.72
N MET A 85 6.77 -21.35 7.78
CA MET A 85 5.76 -21.08 6.76
C MET A 85 6.35 -21.43 5.40
N ILE A 86 5.62 -22.24 4.63
CA ILE A 86 6.02 -22.60 3.27
C ILE A 86 4.93 -22.19 2.29
N ARG A 87 5.32 -21.92 1.04
CA ARG A 87 4.42 -21.55 -0.06
C ARG A 87 3.21 -22.48 -0.19
N ALA A 88 3.42 -23.79 -0.01
CA ALA A 88 2.37 -24.80 -0.08
C ALA A 88 1.23 -24.59 0.95
N HIS A 89 1.51 -24.05 2.14
CA HIS A 89 0.47 -23.76 3.15
C HIS A 89 -0.55 -22.72 2.67
N PHE A 90 -0.18 -21.92 1.67
CA PHE A 90 -1.01 -20.85 1.11
C PHE A 90 -1.46 -21.12 -0.33
N GLY A 91 -1.31 -22.36 -0.80
CA GLY A 91 -1.66 -22.74 -2.17
C GLY A 91 -0.78 -22.11 -3.24
N LEU A 92 0.39 -21.57 -2.86
CA LEU A 92 1.37 -21.07 -3.82
C LEU A 92 2.13 -22.28 -4.42
N PRO A 93 2.22 -22.38 -5.75
CA PRO A 93 3.02 -23.42 -6.39
C PRO A 93 4.51 -23.33 -5.99
N PRO A 94 5.26 -24.45 -6.05
CA PRO A 94 6.72 -24.40 -5.94
C PRO A 94 7.32 -23.67 -7.14
N ASP A 95 8.50 -23.06 -6.95
CA ASP A 95 9.35 -22.51 -8.02
C ASP A 95 8.70 -21.49 -8.97
N VAL A 96 7.64 -20.80 -8.54
CA VAL A 96 7.04 -19.68 -9.29
C VAL A 96 7.49 -18.32 -8.74
N PHE A 97 7.48 -17.30 -9.59
CA PHE A 97 7.61 -15.93 -9.11
C PHE A 97 6.27 -15.44 -8.52
N VAL A 98 6.28 -14.95 -7.30
CA VAL A 98 5.09 -14.54 -6.55
C VAL A 98 5.03 -13.02 -6.49
N PHE A 99 4.26 -12.43 -7.40
CA PHE A 99 3.78 -11.06 -7.22
C PHE A 99 2.76 -11.03 -6.07
N CYS A 100 2.78 -9.99 -5.25
CA CYS A 100 1.90 -9.87 -4.10
C CYS A 100 1.27 -8.49 -4.01
N SER A 101 -0.04 -8.43 -3.75
CA SER A 101 -0.71 -7.19 -3.33
C SER A 101 -1.75 -7.50 -2.27
N PHE A 102 -1.40 -7.34 -0.99
CA PHE A 102 -2.34 -7.50 0.13
C PHE A 102 -3.19 -6.25 0.44
N ASN A 103 -3.25 -5.33 -0.51
CA ASN A 103 -4.12 -4.17 -0.45
C ASN A 103 -5.60 -4.57 -0.46
N GLN A 104 -6.45 -3.68 0.04
CA GLN A 104 -7.90 -3.83 0.00
C GLN A 104 -8.38 -3.87 -1.46
N VAL A 105 -9.34 -4.75 -1.79
CA VAL A 105 -9.78 -4.96 -3.19
C VAL A 105 -10.37 -3.70 -3.84
N TYR A 106 -10.96 -2.79 -3.06
CA TYR A 106 -11.45 -1.52 -3.61
C TYR A 106 -10.34 -0.61 -4.17
N LYS A 107 -9.06 -0.92 -3.89
CA LYS A 107 -7.88 -0.23 -4.45
C LYS A 107 -7.47 -0.80 -5.81
N PHE A 108 -8.05 -1.92 -6.23
CA PHE A 108 -7.75 -2.59 -7.50
C PHE A 108 -8.67 -2.04 -8.58
N GLU A 109 -8.23 -0.95 -9.18
CA GLU A 109 -8.92 -0.33 -10.30
C GLU A 109 -8.48 -0.94 -11.65
N PRO A 110 -9.33 -0.92 -12.69
CA PRO A 110 -9.08 -1.65 -13.94
C PRO A 110 -7.74 -1.34 -14.62
N ILE A 111 -7.29 -0.09 -14.63
CA ILE A 111 -6.05 0.33 -15.32
C ILE A 111 -4.81 -0.31 -14.65
N MET A 112 -4.75 -0.31 -13.32
CA MET A 112 -3.68 -0.99 -12.60
C MET A 112 -3.78 -2.51 -12.73
N PHE A 113 -5.00 -3.06 -12.72
CA PHE A 113 -5.19 -4.49 -12.91
C PHE A 113 -4.77 -4.95 -14.32
N ASP A 114 -4.97 -4.13 -15.35
CA ASP A 114 -4.47 -4.38 -16.70
C ASP A 114 -2.94 -4.56 -16.72
N VAL A 115 -2.20 -3.71 -15.99
CA VAL A 115 -0.73 -3.83 -15.84
C VAL A 115 -0.37 -5.16 -15.22
N TRP A 116 -1.04 -5.54 -14.12
CA TRP A 116 -0.74 -6.80 -13.43
C TRP A 116 -1.02 -8.01 -14.33
N MET A 117 -2.09 -7.98 -15.13
CA MET A 117 -2.38 -9.07 -16.07
C MET A 117 -1.35 -9.14 -17.20
N ARG A 118 -0.88 -8.00 -17.73
CA ARG A 118 0.23 -7.98 -18.70
C ARG A 118 1.53 -8.51 -18.08
N LEU A 119 1.83 -8.19 -16.83
CA LEU A 119 2.99 -8.75 -16.12
C LEU A 119 2.88 -10.26 -15.99
N LEU A 120 1.72 -10.79 -15.59
CA LEU A 120 1.49 -12.23 -15.57
C LEU A 120 1.67 -12.83 -16.97
N GLY A 121 1.15 -12.19 -18.03
CA GLY A 121 1.35 -12.65 -19.41
C GLY A 121 2.83 -12.71 -19.83
N GLN A 122 3.63 -11.71 -19.44
CA GLN A 122 5.05 -11.59 -19.78
C GLN A 122 5.97 -12.45 -18.90
N VAL A 123 5.51 -12.87 -17.72
CA VAL A 123 6.24 -13.76 -16.80
C VAL A 123 5.45 -15.06 -16.66
N PRO A 124 5.59 -16.05 -17.57
CA PRO A 124 4.71 -17.21 -17.63
C PRO A 124 4.63 -18.03 -16.33
N ASN A 125 5.76 -18.16 -15.64
CA ASN A 125 5.88 -18.92 -14.39
C ASN A 125 5.73 -18.02 -13.16
N SER A 126 4.63 -17.27 -13.10
CA SER A 126 4.34 -16.38 -11.98
C SER A 126 2.87 -16.43 -11.55
N VAL A 127 2.61 -16.02 -10.32
CA VAL A 127 1.26 -15.88 -9.76
C VAL A 127 1.10 -14.51 -9.13
N LEU A 128 -0.15 -14.07 -8.99
CA LEU A 128 -0.52 -12.89 -8.24
C LEU A 128 -1.23 -13.32 -6.95
N TRP A 129 -0.64 -12.97 -5.82
CA TRP A 129 -1.11 -13.32 -4.49
C TRP A 129 -1.86 -12.16 -3.84
N LEU A 130 -3.12 -12.40 -3.53
CA LEU A 130 -4.10 -11.38 -3.12
C LEU A 130 -4.76 -11.78 -1.79
N PRO A 131 -5.36 -10.84 -1.04
CA PRO A 131 -6.07 -11.18 0.18
C PRO A 131 -7.47 -11.73 -0.13
N THR A 132 -7.88 -12.76 0.59
CA THR A 132 -9.26 -13.23 0.64
C THR A 132 -10.15 -12.15 1.24
N ARG A 133 -11.32 -11.96 0.64
CA ARG A 133 -12.36 -11.04 1.14
C ARG A 133 -13.69 -11.78 1.21
N ASN A 134 -14.48 -11.65 0.16
CA ASN A 134 -15.76 -12.32 -0.02
C ASN A 134 -15.70 -13.07 -1.35
N GLY A 135 -16.53 -14.11 -1.50
CA GLY A 135 -16.51 -14.96 -2.69
C GLY A 135 -16.77 -14.18 -4.00
N SER A 136 -17.56 -13.11 -3.94
CA SER A 136 -17.88 -12.30 -5.12
C SER A 136 -16.68 -11.50 -5.65
N ALA A 137 -15.89 -10.87 -4.77
CA ALA A 137 -14.69 -10.16 -5.19
C ALA A 137 -13.67 -11.10 -5.85
N GLU A 138 -13.47 -12.29 -5.28
CA GLU A 138 -12.56 -13.28 -5.85
C GLU A 138 -13.03 -13.79 -7.21
N GLN A 139 -14.33 -14.08 -7.35
CA GLN A 139 -14.93 -14.47 -8.62
C GLN A 139 -14.78 -13.38 -9.68
N ASN A 140 -15.04 -12.12 -9.32
CA ASN A 140 -14.89 -10.99 -10.24
C ASN A 140 -13.44 -10.82 -10.69
N LEU A 141 -12.47 -10.86 -9.77
CA LEU A 141 -11.05 -10.76 -10.14
C LEU A 141 -10.59 -11.92 -11.03
N ARG A 142 -11.07 -13.14 -10.77
CA ARG A 142 -10.81 -14.31 -11.63
C ARG A 142 -11.41 -14.13 -13.02
N GLN A 143 -12.64 -13.64 -13.13
CA GLN A 143 -13.28 -13.36 -14.41
C GLN A 143 -12.54 -12.25 -15.17
N GLU A 144 -12.16 -11.18 -14.49
CA GLU A 144 -11.42 -10.07 -15.09
C GLU A 144 -10.02 -10.49 -15.55
N ALA A 145 -9.37 -11.44 -14.87
CA ALA A 145 -8.13 -12.05 -15.33
C ALA A 145 -8.36 -12.87 -16.61
N GLN A 146 -9.42 -13.70 -16.65
CA GLN A 146 -9.79 -14.48 -17.83
C GLN A 146 -10.09 -13.60 -19.04
N ASN A 147 -10.82 -12.50 -18.83
CA ASN A 147 -11.16 -11.52 -19.87
C ASN A 147 -9.90 -10.87 -20.50
N ARG A 148 -8.77 -10.88 -19.78
CA ARG A 148 -7.46 -10.39 -20.23
C ARG A 148 -6.52 -11.50 -20.69
N GLY A 149 -7.04 -12.72 -20.86
CA GLY A 149 -6.26 -13.87 -21.32
C GLY A 149 -5.35 -14.51 -20.27
N VAL A 150 -5.51 -14.16 -18.99
CA VAL A 150 -4.76 -14.78 -17.89
C VAL A 150 -5.61 -15.88 -17.25
N HIS A 151 -5.05 -17.09 -17.14
CA HIS A 151 -5.74 -18.20 -16.52
C HIS A 151 -6.13 -17.86 -15.06
N PRO A 152 -7.42 -17.99 -14.65
CA PRO A 152 -7.88 -17.62 -13.31
C PRO A 152 -7.08 -18.23 -12.16
N GLY A 153 -6.56 -19.44 -12.35
CA GLY A 153 -5.74 -20.15 -11.35
C GLY A 153 -4.40 -19.47 -11.03
N ARG A 154 -3.97 -18.46 -11.80
CA ARG A 154 -2.78 -17.65 -11.48
C ARG A 154 -3.03 -16.59 -10.42
N LEU A 155 -4.28 -16.37 -10.05
CA LEU A 155 -4.66 -15.55 -8.91
C LEU A 155 -4.87 -16.45 -7.71
N ILE A 156 -4.01 -16.30 -6.70
CA ILE A 156 -4.05 -17.07 -5.44
C ILE A 156 -4.55 -16.13 -4.34
N PHE A 157 -5.52 -16.59 -3.55
CA PHE A 157 -6.13 -15.80 -2.49
C PHE A 157 -5.73 -16.36 -1.12
N SER A 158 -5.25 -15.50 -0.24
CA SER A 158 -4.80 -15.85 1.11
C SER A 158 -5.74 -15.31 2.18
N PRO A 159 -6.14 -16.12 3.18
CA PRO A 159 -6.93 -15.63 4.31
C PRO A 159 -6.17 -14.52 5.05
N ILE A 160 -6.89 -13.63 5.74
CA ILE A 160 -6.24 -12.67 6.66
C ILE A 160 -5.77 -13.44 7.89
N LEU A 161 -4.49 -13.35 8.24
CA LEU A 161 -3.98 -13.93 9.48
C LEU A 161 -4.30 -12.99 10.65
N ALA A 162 -4.80 -13.55 11.74
CA ALA A 162 -5.12 -12.80 12.95
C ALA A 162 -3.87 -12.31 13.68
N ASP A 163 -2.78 -13.11 13.63
CA ASP A 163 -1.50 -12.76 14.22
C ASP A 163 -0.66 -11.91 13.26
N LYS A 164 -0.28 -10.71 13.71
CA LYS A 164 0.58 -9.79 12.97
C LYS A 164 1.97 -10.38 12.70
N SER A 165 2.55 -11.10 13.65
CA SER A 165 3.88 -11.69 13.50
C SER A 165 3.91 -12.78 12.44
N GLU A 166 2.83 -13.58 12.33
CA GLU A 166 2.65 -14.56 11.25
C GLU A 166 2.34 -13.86 9.91
N HIS A 167 1.59 -12.75 9.93
CA HIS A 167 1.38 -11.94 8.72
C HIS A 167 2.70 -11.40 8.14
N LEU A 168 3.57 -10.86 8.99
CA LEU A 168 4.89 -10.39 8.57
C LEU A 168 5.78 -11.55 8.08
N ALA A 169 5.72 -12.70 8.74
CA ALA A 169 6.46 -13.90 8.34
C ALA A 169 6.01 -14.41 6.96
N ARG A 170 4.69 -14.49 6.70
CA ARG A 170 4.19 -14.99 5.40
C ARG A 170 4.54 -14.07 4.23
N ILE A 171 4.71 -12.77 4.46
CA ILE A 171 4.99 -11.82 3.38
C ILE A 171 6.33 -12.17 2.69
N ARG A 172 7.28 -12.76 3.42
CA ARG A 172 8.56 -13.29 2.90
C ARG A 172 8.41 -14.40 1.86
N LEU A 173 7.22 -14.99 1.73
CA LEU A 173 6.94 -16.01 0.72
C LEU A 173 6.68 -15.41 -0.67
N ALA A 174 6.46 -14.09 -0.75
CA ALA A 174 6.35 -13.34 -1.98
C ALA A 174 7.72 -12.84 -2.45
N ASP A 175 7.84 -12.60 -3.75
CA ASP A 175 9.08 -12.13 -4.38
C ASP A 175 9.05 -10.62 -4.66
N LEU A 176 7.87 -10.08 -5.04
CA LEU A 176 7.69 -8.65 -5.28
C LEU A 176 6.31 -8.14 -4.88
N GLY A 177 6.28 -7.09 -4.07
CA GLY A 177 5.08 -6.32 -3.73
C GLY A 177 4.69 -5.36 -4.85
N LEU A 178 3.45 -5.48 -5.32
CA LEU A 178 2.83 -4.58 -6.29
C LEU A 178 1.86 -3.63 -5.57
N ASP A 179 2.24 -2.36 -5.50
CA ASP A 179 1.36 -1.34 -4.94
C ASP A 179 0.26 -0.91 -5.95
N THR A 180 -0.71 -0.14 -5.47
CA THR A 180 -1.89 0.30 -6.22
C THR A 180 -1.82 1.79 -6.54
N ARG A 181 -2.38 2.19 -7.69
CA ARG A 181 -2.19 3.55 -8.25
C ARG A 181 -2.96 4.66 -7.54
N LEU A 182 -4.27 4.47 -7.35
CA LEU A 182 -5.15 5.57 -6.89
C LEU A 182 -5.12 5.75 -5.38
N TYR A 183 -4.84 4.67 -4.66
CA TYR A 183 -4.76 4.67 -3.21
C TYR A 183 -3.76 3.61 -2.80
N ASN A 184 -2.52 4.01 -2.54
CA ASN A 184 -1.41 3.14 -2.18
C ASN A 184 -1.68 2.28 -0.94
N GLY A 185 -0.85 1.26 -0.76
CA GLY A 185 -0.62 0.65 0.53
C GLY A 185 0.01 1.66 1.47
N HIS A 186 -0.62 1.86 2.62
CA HIS A 186 -0.07 2.62 3.74
C HIS A 186 0.57 1.61 4.70
N ALA A 187 -0.17 1.17 5.71
CA ALA A 187 0.24 0.10 6.61
C ALA A 187 0.66 -1.18 5.87
N THR A 188 -0.07 -1.57 4.81
CA THR A 188 0.27 -2.77 4.01
C THR A 188 1.64 -2.69 3.36
N THR A 189 2.03 -1.53 2.81
CA THR A 189 3.36 -1.34 2.22
C THR A 189 4.41 -1.31 3.32
N SER A 190 4.13 -0.63 4.44
CA SER A 190 5.04 -0.63 5.59
C SER A 190 5.29 -2.04 6.14
N ASP A 191 4.26 -2.88 6.21
CA ASP A 191 4.36 -4.28 6.62
C ASP A 191 5.18 -5.12 5.65
N ALA A 192 4.98 -4.90 4.34
CA ALA A 192 5.73 -5.61 3.32
C ALA A 192 7.23 -5.30 3.41
N LEU A 193 7.55 -4.01 3.50
CA LEU A 193 8.93 -3.55 3.68
C LEU A 193 9.54 -4.07 4.99
N TRP A 194 8.77 -4.06 6.08
CA TRP A 194 9.20 -4.63 7.36
C TRP A 194 9.47 -6.15 7.29
N GLY A 195 8.63 -6.87 6.56
CA GLY A 195 8.80 -8.30 6.29
C GLY A 195 10.01 -8.62 5.42
N GLY A 196 10.59 -7.62 4.74
CA GLY A 196 11.70 -7.76 3.79
C GLY A 196 11.26 -7.97 2.34
N LEU A 197 9.98 -7.78 2.02
CA LEU A 197 9.47 -7.86 0.64
C LEU A 197 9.73 -6.52 -0.07
N PRO A 198 10.50 -6.50 -1.18
CA PRO A 198 10.61 -5.30 -2.01
C PRO A 198 9.23 -4.89 -2.55
N VAL A 199 8.92 -3.59 -2.54
CA VAL A 199 7.65 -3.07 -3.05
C VAL A 199 7.93 -2.00 -4.08
N ILE A 200 7.28 -2.09 -5.25
CA ILE A 200 7.27 -0.99 -6.23
C ILE A 200 5.96 -0.21 -6.12
N THR A 201 6.01 1.08 -6.42
CA THR A 201 4.83 1.95 -6.45
C THR A 201 4.85 2.89 -7.65
N LEU A 202 3.68 3.42 -8.00
CA LEU A 202 3.51 4.50 -8.97
C LEU A 202 3.10 5.75 -8.20
N GLN A 203 3.97 6.76 -8.17
CA GLN A 203 3.65 8.01 -7.47
C GLN A 203 2.57 8.78 -8.22
N GLY A 204 1.42 8.97 -7.59
CA GLY A 204 0.33 9.78 -8.12
C GLY A 204 0.41 11.25 -7.71
N THR A 205 -0.73 11.93 -7.76
CA THR A 205 -0.85 13.40 -7.65
C THR A 205 -1.55 13.87 -6.39
N HIS A 206 -2.02 12.96 -5.53
CA HIS A 206 -2.70 13.28 -4.26
C HIS A 206 -2.16 12.40 -3.15
N PHE A 207 -2.31 12.83 -1.89
CA PHE A 207 -1.71 12.18 -0.71
C PHE A 207 -1.84 10.65 -0.72
N ALA A 208 -3.06 10.13 -0.86
CA ALA A 208 -3.32 8.68 -0.81
C ALA A 208 -2.60 7.87 -1.90
N SER A 209 -2.17 8.51 -2.99
CA SER A 209 -1.41 7.89 -4.08
C SER A 209 0.11 8.12 -4.02
N ARG A 210 0.61 8.68 -2.92
CA ARG A 210 2.02 9.05 -2.74
C ARG A 210 2.65 8.49 -1.45
N ALA A 211 1.85 7.84 -0.62
CA ALA A 211 2.28 7.34 0.68
C ALA A 211 3.35 6.24 0.57
N ALA A 212 3.23 5.32 -0.39
CA ALA A 212 4.27 4.32 -0.61
C ALA A 212 5.57 4.97 -1.13
N SER A 213 5.47 6.04 -1.93
CA SER A 213 6.63 6.79 -2.39
C SER A 213 7.37 7.47 -1.22
N SER A 214 6.63 7.98 -0.23
CA SER A 214 7.23 8.52 0.99
C SER A 214 7.96 7.43 1.79
N LEU A 215 7.32 6.28 2.02
CA LEU A 215 7.93 5.14 2.72
C LEU A 215 9.22 4.67 2.02
N LEU A 216 9.17 4.45 0.71
CA LEU A 216 10.31 3.99 -0.07
C LEU A 216 11.45 5.01 -0.06
N THR A 217 11.14 6.31 -0.16
CA THR A 217 12.14 7.38 -0.07
C THR A 217 12.81 7.39 1.31
N ALA A 218 12.03 7.29 2.38
CA ALA A 218 12.55 7.28 3.75
C ALA A 218 13.42 6.04 4.06
N MET A 219 13.21 4.93 3.35
CA MET A 219 14.09 3.75 3.43
C MET A 219 15.28 3.78 2.48
N GLY A 220 15.46 4.85 1.69
CA GLY A 220 16.56 4.94 0.72
C GLY A 220 16.37 4.09 -0.54
N LEU A 221 15.12 3.82 -0.93
CA LEU A 221 14.75 3.03 -2.12
C LEU A 221 13.99 3.85 -3.19
N PRO A 222 14.49 5.02 -3.64
CA PRO A 222 13.78 5.85 -4.60
C PRO A 222 13.62 5.17 -5.98
N ASP A 223 14.51 4.24 -6.33
CA ASP A 223 14.46 3.49 -7.61
C ASP A 223 13.26 2.53 -7.69
N MET A 224 12.57 2.29 -6.57
CA MET A 224 11.34 1.50 -6.49
C MET A 224 10.08 2.34 -6.80
N ILE A 225 10.23 3.61 -7.17
CA ILE A 225 9.14 4.56 -7.38
C ILE A 225 9.06 4.93 -8.87
N ALA A 226 8.05 4.39 -9.56
CA ALA A 226 7.74 4.76 -10.93
C ALA A 226 6.99 6.11 -11.01
N ARG A 227 7.12 6.80 -12.15
CA ARG A 227 6.40 8.04 -12.49
C ARG A 227 5.32 7.81 -13.55
N THR A 228 5.39 6.70 -14.28
CA THR A 228 4.38 6.32 -15.28
C THR A 228 3.99 4.85 -15.13
N LEU A 229 2.83 4.47 -15.67
CA LEU A 229 2.41 3.06 -15.74
C LEU A 229 3.43 2.19 -16.50
N GLN A 230 4.06 2.75 -17.53
CA GLN A 230 5.04 2.03 -18.33
C GLN A 230 6.35 1.81 -17.57
N GLU A 231 6.82 2.81 -16.81
CA GLU A 231 7.95 2.64 -15.90
C GLU A 231 7.64 1.60 -14.81
N TYR A 232 6.44 1.64 -14.24
CA TYR A 232 6.01 0.68 -13.23
C TYR A 232 6.04 -0.75 -13.78
N GLU A 233 5.45 -0.96 -14.96
CA GLU A 233 5.44 -2.27 -15.62
C GLU A 233 6.85 -2.74 -15.99
N SER A 234 7.67 -1.86 -16.55
CA SER A 234 9.05 -2.19 -16.94
C SER A 234 9.92 -2.55 -15.74
N LEU A 235 9.77 -1.82 -14.64
CA LEU A 235 10.48 -2.08 -13.39
C LEU A 235 10.06 -3.42 -12.78
N ALA A 236 8.75 -3.69 -12.71
CA ALA A 236 8.24 -4.96 -12.20
C ALA A 236 8.76 -6.14 -13.03
N LEU A 237 8.74 -6.00 -14.36
CA LEU A 237 9.23 -7.02 -15.29
C LEU A 237 10.73 -7.25 -15.12
N LYS A 238 11.52 -6.17 -15.04
CA LYS A 238 12.97 -6.26 -14.81
C LYS A 238 13.27 -7.06 -13.53
N LEU A 239 12.67 -6.68 -12.41
CA LEU A 239 12.89 -7.35 -11.12
C LEU A 239 12.48 -8.82 -11.15
N ALA A 240 11.38 -9.15 -11.85
CA ALA A 240 10.89 -10.53 -11.96
C ALA A 240 11.75 -11.42 -12.87
N LEU A 241 12.51 -10.84 -13.81
CA LEU A 241 13.41 -11.58 -14.70
C LEU A 241 14.82 -11.70 -14.11
N GLU A 242 15.31 -10.67 -13.41
CA GLU A 242 16.63 -10.69 -12.76
C GLU A 242 16.68 -11.71 -11.62
N SER A 243 15.61 -11.82 -10.81
CA SER A 243 15.55 -12.77 -9.69
C SER A 243 15.58 -14.25 -10.09
N ARG A 244 15.54 -14.57 -11.38
CA ARG A 244 15.55 -15.94 -11.92
C ARG A 244 16.90 -16.32 -12.54
N SER A 245 17.86 -15.38 -12.52
CA SER A 245 19.20 -15.57 -13.10
C SER A 245 20.24 -16.03 -12.07
N ASP A 246 19.84 -16.16 -10.80
CA ASP A 246 20.60 -16.77 -9.69
C ASP A 246 20.06 -18.17 -9.38
#